data_AF-A0A3D2YH13-F1
#
_entry.id   AF-A0A3D2YH13-F1
#
_cell.length_a   1.000
_cell.length_b   1.000
_cell.length_c   1.000
_cell.angle_alpha   90.00
_cell.angle_beta   90.00
_cell.angle_gamma   90.00
#
_symmetry.space_group_name_H-M   'P 1'
#
loop_
_entity.id
_entity.type
_entity.pdbx_description
1 polymer ?
#
loop_
_entity_poly.entity_id
_entity_poly.type
_entity_poly.pdbx_seq_one_letter_code
_entity_poly.pdbx_strand_id
1 'polypeptide(L)' 'MVNINTAGVDELDSLPGIGPVLAQRIVDWRTENGPFTDAAQLLEVDGIGQTVLESIQDFIVTEDMQE' A
#
# COMPACT_ATOMS: atom_id res chain seq x y z
N MET A 1 -1.50 -10.13 -6.97
CA MET A 1 -1.14 -9.40 -5.75
C MET A 1 -0.34 -8.18 -6.16
N VAL A 2 -0.54 -7.04 -5.50
CA VAL A 2 0.13 -5.77 -5.76
C VAL A 2 1.21 -5.57 -4.70
N ASN A 3 2.45 -5.33 -5.12
CA ASN A 3 3.54 -5.12 -4.18
C ASN A 3 3.57 -3.66 -3.72
N ILE A 4 3.29 -3.38 -2.44
CA ILE A 4 3.18 -1.98 -1.96
C ILE A 4 4.52 -1.23 -1.95
N ASN A 5 5.64 -1.93 -2.05
CA ASN A 5 6.98 -1.34 -2.10
C ASN A 5 7.40 -0.97 -3.52
N THR A 6 6.88 -1.65 -4.54
CA THR A 6 7.28 -1.45 -5.94
C THR A 6 6.17 -0.92 -6.84
N ALA A 7 4.90 -1.14 -6.47
CA ALA A 7 3.74 -0.72 -7.25
C ALA A 7 3.71 0.78 -7.50
N GLY A 8 3.27 1.16 -8.70
CA GLY A 8 2.97 2.55 -9.04
C GLY A 8 1.63 3.02 -8.46
N VAL A 9 1.36 4.32 -8.64
CA VAL A 9 0.10 4.94 -8.18
C VAL A 9 -1.11 4.28 -8.85
N ASP A 10 -1.05 4.01 -10.15
CA ASP A 10 -2.15 3.38 -10.90
C ASP A 10 -2.47 1.93 -10.44
N GLU A 11 -1.44 1.17 -10.05
CA GLU A 11 -1.63 -0.19 -9.52
C GLU A 11 -2.25 -0.17 -8.12
N LEU A 12 -1.84 0.79 -7.28
CA LEU A 12 -2.42 1.00 -5.97
C LEU A 12 -3.86 1.54 -6.07
N ASP A 13 -4.15 2.44 -7.02
CA ASP A 13 -5.49 2.96 -7.32
C ASP A 13 -6.48 1.88 -7.79
N SER A 14 -5.96 0.78 -8.34
CA SER A 14 -6.80 -0.37 -8.71
C SER A 14 -7.28 -1.19 -7.50
N LEU A 15 -6.80 -0.90 -6.28
CA LEU A 15 -7.18 -1.62 -5.07
C LEU A 15 -8.50 -1.10 -4.48
N PRO A 16 -9.36 -1.99 -3.95
CA PRO A 16 -10.65 -1.59 -3.39
C PRO A 16 -10.48 -0.67 -2.18
N GLY A 17 -10.99 0.55 -2.28
CA GLY A 17 -10.89 1.55 -1.21
C GLY A 17 -9.60 2.38 -1.23
N ILE A 18 -8.70 2.16 -2.18
CA ILE A 18 -7.57 3.03 -2.46
C ILE A 18 -7.90 3.85 -3.71
N GLY A 19 -8.03 5.16 -3.54
CA GLY A 19 -8.12 6.09 -4.66
C GLY A 19 -6.78 6.73 -4.99
N PRO A 20 -6.72 7.64 -5.99
CA PRO A 20 -5.46 8.17 -6.50
C PRO A 20 -4.71 8.99 -5.42
N VAL A 21 -5.46 9.60 -4.50
CA VAL A 21 -4.90 10.34 -3.36
C VAL A 21 -4.22 9.41 -2.35
N LEU A 22 -4.86 8.28 -2.01
CA LEU A 22 -4.29 7.31 -1.06
C LEU A 22 -3.11 6.56 -1.69
N ALA A 23 -3.22 6.19 -2.96
CA ALA A 23 -2.15 5.58 -3.73
C ALA A 23 -0.89 6.47 -3.73
N GLN A 24 -1.04 7.77 -4.00
CA GLN A 24 0.08 8.71 -3.93
C GLN A 24 0.67 8.79 -2.51
N ARG A 25 -0.16 8.85 -1.46
CA ARG A 25 0.31 8.88 -0.07
C ARG A 25 1.12 7.66 0.34
N ILE A 26 0.77 6.47 -0.15
CA ILE A 26 1.55 5.25 0.08
C ILE A 26 2.95 5.39 -0.53
N VAL A 27 3.03 5.92 -1.76
CA VAL A 27 4.29 6.14 -2.48
C VAL A 27 5.15 7.20 -1.78
N ASP A 28 4.56 8.32 -1.36
CA ASP A 28 5.25 9.34 -0.58
C ASP A 28 5.74 8.78 0.76
N TRP A 29 4.87 8.08 1.50
CA TRP A 29 5.22 7.51 2.79
C TRP A 29 6.43 6.57 2.69
N ARG A 30 6.47 5.66 1.71
CA ARG A 30 7.62 4.75 1.54
C ARG A 30 8.89 5.47 1.07
N THR A 31 8.74 6.59 0.37
CA THR A 31 9.88 7.41 -0.07
C THR A 31 10.49 8.15 1.11
N GLU A 32 9.68 8.60 2.06
CA GLU A 32 10.13 9.35 3.25
C GLU A 32 10.58 8.43 4.41
N ASN A 33 9.85 7.33 4.65
CA ASN A 33 10.07 6.44 5.80
C ASN A 33 10.87 5.17 5.43
N GLY A 34 10.97 4.86 4.14
CA GLY A 34 11.54 3.61 3.63
C GLY A 34 10.48 2.55 3.31
N PRO A 35 10.91 1.36 2.86
CA PRO A 35 9.99 0.31 2.44
C PRO A 35 9.12 -0.19 3.60
N PHE A 36 7.88 -0.53 3.29
CA PHE A 36 6.96 -1.23 4.19
C PHE A 36 7.48 -2.64 4.46
N THR A 37 7.66 -2.96 5.74
CA THR A 37 8.00 -4.31 6.20
C THR A 37 6.77 -5.17 6.42
N ASP A 38 5.64 -4.55 6.75
CA ASP A 38 4.38 -5.21 7.06
C ASP A 38 3.19 -4.42 6.50
N ALA A 39 2.11 -5.11 6.14
CA ALA A 39 0.89 -4.47 5.66
C ALA A 39 0.26 -3.55 6.72
N ALA A 40 0.45 -3.83 8.01
CA ALA A 40 -0.04 -3.00 9.10
C ALA A 40 0.54 -1.58 9.10
N GLN A 41 1.74 -1.38 8.52
CA GLN A 41 2.35 -0.05 8.40
C GLN A 41 1.58 0.88 7.46
N LEU A 42 0.69 0.33 6.60
CA LEU A 42 -0.24 1.16 5.84
C LEU A 42 -1.18 1.95 6.75
N LEU A 43 -1.43 1.52 7.99
CA LEU A 43 -2.19 2.30 8.99
C LEU A 43 -1.44 3.56 9.46
N GLU A 44 -0.14 3.66 9.22
CA GLU A 44 0.65 4.87 9.49
C GLU A 44 0.47 5.92 8.37
N VAL A 45 -0.10 5.52 7.23
CA VAL A 45 -0.39 6.42 6.12
C VAL A 45 -1.69 7.17 6.41
N ASP A 46 -1.62 8.51 6.42
CA ASP A 46 -2.78 9.35 6.66
C ASP A 46 -3.91 9.02 5.67
N GLY A 47 -5.12 8.78 6.19
CA GLY A 47 -6.29 8.41 5.40
C GLY A 47 -6.47 6.92 5.12
N ILE A 48 -5.52 6.06 5.49
CA ILE A 48 -5.71 4.60 5.48
C ILE A 48 -6.13 4.15 6.88
N GLY A 49 -7.38 3.71 7.00
CA GLY A 49 -7.91 3.10 8.21
C GLY A 49 -7.90 1.57 8.16
N GLN A 50 -8.23 0.93 9.28
CA GLN A 50 -8.37 -0.53 9.38
C GLN A 50 -9.29 -1.11 8.30
N THR A 51 -10.42 -0.49 8.03
CA THR A 51 -11.37 -0.96 7.00
C THR A 51 -10.76 -1.03 5.60
N VAL A 52 -9.92 -0.06 5.25
CA VAL A 52 -9.24 -0.02 3.95
C VAL A 52 -8.18 -1.11 3.92
N LEU A 53 -7.34 -1.19 4.96
CA LEU A 53 -6.32 -2.22 5.09
C LEU A 53 -6.93 -3.63 4.98
N GLU A 54 -8.00 -3.91 5.73
CA GLU A 54 -8.66 -5.21 5.70
C GLU A 54 -9.23 -5.58 4.33
N SER A 55 -9.65 -4.57 3.55
CA SER A 55 -10.16 -4.77 2.18
C SER A 55 -9.06 -5.04 1.17
N ILE A 56 -7.84 -4.54 1.39
CA ILE A 56 -6.72 -4.67 0.46
C ILE A 56 -5.68 -5.71 0.88
N GLN A 57 -5.63 -6.13 2.14
CA GLN A 57 -4.58 -7.01 2.69
C GLN A 57 -4.44 -8.33 1.92
N ASP A 58 -5.53 -8.86 1.37
CA ASP A 58 -5.55 -10.10 0.58
C ASP A 58 -5.05 -9.89 -0.85
N PHE A 59 -5.00 -8.63 -1.29
CA PHE A 59 -4.59 -8.24 -2.64
C PHE A 59 -3.16 -7.70 -2.68
N ILE A 60 -2.52 -7.42 -1.53
CA ILE A 60 -1.21 -6.80 -1.46
C ILE A 60 -0.13 -7.72 -0.89
N VAL A 61 1.12 -7.40 -1.19
CA VAL A 61 2.31 -8.04 -0.60
C VAL A 61 3.38 -6.99 -0.26
N THR A 62 4.13 -7.21 0.81
CA THR A 62 5.26 -6.37 1.24
C THR A 62 6.60 -6.93 0.78
N GLU A 63 6.71 -8.26 0.72
CA GLU A 63 7.86 -8.94 0.16
C GLU A 63 7.67 -9.17 -1.33
N ASP A 64 8.74 -8.89 -2.07
CA ASP A 64 8.88 -9.41 -3.40
C ASP A 64 9.22 -10.90 -3.23
N MET A 65 8.22 -11.77 -3.38
CA MET A 65 8.46 -13.22 -3.51
C MET A 65 9.16 -13.50 -4.85
N GLN A 66 10.33 -12.91 -5.08
CA GLN A 66 11.27 -13.37 -6.09
C GLN A 66 12.01 -14.57 -5.49
N GLU A 67 11.44 -15.73 -5.81
CA GLU A 67 12.02 -17.10 -5.89
C GLU A 67 12.99 -17.58 -4.78
#